data_AF-A0A9D4C5X1-F1
#
_entry.id   AF-A0A9D4C5X1-F1
#
_cell.length_a   1.000
_cell.length_b   1.000
_cell.length_c   1.000
_cell.angle_alpha   90.00
_cell.angle_beta   90.00
_cell.angle_gamma   90.00
#
_symmetry.space_group_name_H-M   'P 1'
#
loop_
_entity.id
_entity.type
_entity.pdbx_description
1 polymer ?
#
loop_
_entity_poly.entity_id
_entity_poly.type
_entity_poly.pdbx_seq_one_letter_code
_entity_poly.pdbx_strand_id
1 'polypeptide(L)'
;MEIFYQKILKKYGDSLLFECNISNTILHEIANENIFLSDVLSAWSDVTHNLETQTSRKTILWNNKDITSNNKTFFYKDWFERSIKYVDQLYDYRIKDFLLF
;
A
#
# COMPACT_ATOMS: atom_id res chain seq x y z
N MET A 1 -8.41 -0.39 -22.16
CA MET A 1 -8.58 0.02 -20.75
C MET A 1 -7.40 -0.36 -19.86
N GLU A 2 -6.73 -1.49 -20.11
CA GLU A 2 -5.61 -2.01 -19.29
C GLU A 2 -4.42 -1.03 -19.12
N ILE A 3 -4.08 -0.28 -20.16
CA ILE A 3 -2.90 0.61 -20.19
C ILE A 3 -3.07 1.86 -19.30
N PHE A 4 -4.31 2.36 -19.15
CA PHE A 4 -4.57 3.59 -18.41
C PHE A 4 -4.53 3.35 -16.90
N TYR A 5 -5.19 2.28 -16.47
CA TYR A 5 -5.24 1.83 -15.09
C TYR A 5 -3.83 1.56 -14.51
N GLN A 6 -3.02 0.79 -15.23
CA GLN A 6 -1.65 0.47 -14.80
C GLN A 6 -0.76 1.72 -14.72
N LYS A 7 -0.92 2.70 -15.62
CA LYS A 7 -0.12 3.94 -15.59
C LYS A 7 -0.40 4.79 -14.36
N ILE A 8 -1.67 4.90 -13.94
CA ILE A 8 -2.05 5.66 -12.75
C ILE A 8 -1.54 4.93 -11.49
N LEU A 9 -1.84 3.64 -11.38
CA LEU A 9 -1.53 2.89 -10.16
C LEU A 9 -0.04 2.66 -9.96
N LYS A 10 0.78 2.60 -11.02
CA LYS A 10 2.25 2.51 -10.90
C LYS A 10 2.86 3.58 -10.00
N LYS A 11 2.29 4.79 -9.96
CA LYS A 11 2.76 5.86 -9.07
C LYS A 11 2.56 5.54 -7.58
N TYR A 12 1.65 4.61 -7.30
CA TYR A 12 1.16 4.26 -5.96
C TYR A 12 1.40 2.78 -5.62
N GLY A 13 2.25 2.07 -6.36
CA GLY A 13 2.59 0.67 -6.07
C GLY A 13 1.78 -0.37 -6.85
N ASP A 14 1.02 0.05 -7.86
CA ASP A 14 0.29 -0.82 -8.80
C ASP A 14 -0.67 -1.78 -8.08
N SER A 15 -0.48 -3.09 -8.22
CA SER A 15 -1.29 -4.11 -7.56
C SER A 15 -1.18 -4.08 -6.03
N LEU A 16 -0.13 -3.47 -5.48
CA LEU A 16 0.08 -3.41 -4.04
C LEU A 16 -1.05 -2.66 -3.31
N LEU A 17 -1.74 -1.74 -3.99
CA LEU A 17 -2.91 -1.05 -3.44
C LEU A 17 -4.04 -2.02 -3.05
N PHE A 18 -4.05 -3.22 -3.63
CA PHE A 18 -4.99 -4.29 -3.30
C PHE A 18 -4.44 -5.26 -2.25
N GLU A 19 -3.30 -4.97 -1.65
CA GLU A 19 -2.71 -5.81 -0.61
C GLU A 19 -2.53 -5.02 0.70
N CYS A 20 -2.36 -3.70 0.61
CA CYS A 20 -2.12 -2.83 1.76
C CYS A 20 -3.40 -2.47 2.55
N ASN A 21 -3.20 -2.15 3.84
CA ASN A 21 -4.26 -1.64 4.72
C ASN A 21 -4.49 -0.13 4.49
N ILE A 22 -4.95 0.27 3.31
CA ILE A 22 -5.15 1.68 2.95
C ILE A 22 -6.51 2.21 3.45
N SER A 23 -6.58 3.50 3.79
CA SER A 23 -7.87 4.13 4.17
C SER A 23 -8.62 4.70 2.97
N ASN A 24 -9.95 4.74 3.07
CA ASN A 24 -10.81 5.34 2.03
C ASN A 24 -10.46 6.81 1.76
N THR A 25 -10.01 7.57 2.78
CA THR A 25 -9.55 8.96 2.60
C THR A 25 -8.38 9.05 1.63
N ILE A 26 -7.38 8.18 1.76
CA ILE A 26 -6.20 8.17 0.91
C ILE A 26 -6.55 7.64 -0.49
N LEU A 27 -7.43 6.64 -0.58
CA LEU A 27 -7.94 6.15 -1.86
C LEU A 27 -8.62 7.25 -2.66
N HIS A 28 -9.43 8.08 -2.01
CA HIS A 28 -10.04 9.25 -2.65
C HIS A 28 -9.02 10.27 -3.12
N GLU A 29 -7.89 10.46 -2.43
CA GLU A 29 -6.80 11.32 -2.93
C GLU A 29 -6.14 10.74 -4.19
N ILE A 30 -5.90 9.42 -4.23
CA ILE A 30 -5.28 8.72 -5.37
C ILE A 30 -6.19 8.74 -6.61
N ALA A 31 -7.49 8.55 -6.41
CA ALA A 31 -8.47 8.38 -7.47
C ALA A 31 -9.39 9.60 -7.67
N ASN A 32 -9.05 10.77 -7.11
CA ASN A 32 -9.87 11.99 -7.17
C ASN A 32 -10.33 12.33 -8.60
N GLU A 33 -9.45 12.16 -9.58
CA GLU A 33 -9.74 12.46 -10.99
C GLU A 33 -10.43 11.31 -11.75
N ASN A 34 -10.65 10.15 -11.12
CA ASN A 34 -11.24 8.97 -11.76
C ASN A 34 -12.25 8.24 -10.85
N ILE A 35 -13.53 8.53 -11.07
CA ILE A 35 -14.65 7.99 -10.32
C ILE A 35 -14.66 6.45 -10.34
N PHE A 36 -14.49 5.83 -11.52
CA PHE A 36 -14.47 4.36 -11.63
C PHE A 36 -13.37 3.73 -10.78
N LEU A 37 -12.17 4.31 -10.79
CA LEU A 37 -11.06 3.81 -9.99
C LEU A 37 -11.33 4.01 -8.49
N SER A 38 -11.92 5.14 -8.11
CA SER A 38 -12.34 5.41 -6.74
C SER A 38 -13.33 4.35 -6.26
N ASP A 39 -14.34 4.02 -7.08
CA ASP A 39 -15.37 3.03 -6.73
C ASP A 39 -14.78 1.63 -6.55
N VAL A 40 -13.88 1.22 -7.47
CA VAL A 40 -13.19 -0.09 -7.39
C VAL A 40 -12.34 -0.19 -6.13
N LEU A 41 -11.56 0.85 -5.82
CA LEU A 41 -10.68 0.85 -4.65
C LEU A 41 -11.47 0.89 -3.33
N SER A 42 -12.54 1.69 -3.26
CA SER A 42 -13.43 1.73 -2.09
C SER A 42 -14.10 0.39 -1.86
N ALA A 43 -14.64 -0.24 -2.91
CA ALA A 43 -15.25 -1.56 -2.80
C ALA A 43 -14.26 -2.62 -2.31
N TRP A 44 -13.01 -2.59 -2.80
CA TRP A 44 -11.95 -3.48 -2.32
C TRP A 44 -11.65 -3.27 -0.83
N SER A 45 -11.44 -2.01 -0.42
CA SER A 45 -11.18 -1.62 0.96
C SER A 45 -12.28 -2.14 1.90
N ASP A 46 -13.54 -1.90 1.56
CA ASP A 46 -14.69 -2.32 2.36
C ASP A 46 -14.77 -3.86 2.47
N VAL A 47 -14.53 -4.60 1.38
CA VAL A 47 -14.49 -6.08 1.42
C VAL A 47 -13.37 -6.58 2.31
N THR A 48 -12.16 -6.02 2.19
CA THR A 48 -11.00 -6.48 2.98
C THR A 48 -11.10 -6.17 4.46
N HIS A 49 -11.65 -5.01 4.85
CA HIS A 49 -11.89 -4.68 6.26
C HIS A 49 -12.85 -5.65 6.93
N ASN A 50 -13.88 -6.10 6.21
CA ASN A 50 -14.84 -7.08 6.72
C ASN A 50 -14.27 -8.51 6.77
N LEU A 51 -13.13 -8.77 6.12
CA LEU A 51 -12.44 -10.05 6.07
C LEU A 51 -11.27 -10.16 7.06
N GLU A 52 -11.09 -9.19 7.98
CA GLU A 52 -10.06 -9.20 9.04
C GLU A 52 -10.33 -10.29 10.10
N THR A 53 -10.44 -11.54 9.68
CA THR A 53 -10.31 -12.72 10.52
C THR A 53 -8.84 -13.17 10.48
N GLN A 54 -8.11 -12.79 11.53
CA GLN A 54 -6.96 -13.48 12.10
C GLN A 54 -6.08 -14.31 11.15
N THR A 55 -5.36 -13.67 10.23
CA THR A 55 -4.15 -14.32 9.70
C THR A 55 -2.96 -13.41 9.89
N SER A 56 -1.89 -14.02 10.39
CA SER A 56 -0.53 -13.52 10.60
C SER A 56 0.13 -13.05 9.29
N ARG A 57 -0.55 -12.17 8.55
CA ARG A 57 -0.08 -11.61 7.30
C ARG A 57 0.93 -10.54 7.66
N LYS A 58 2.12 -10.70 7.09
CA LYS A 58 3.18 -9.69 7.15
C LYS A 58 2.59 -8.32 6.85
N THR A 59 2.80 -7.36 7.75
CA THR A 59 2.26 -6.02 7.60
C THR A 59 2.93 -5.34 6.42
N ILE A 60 2.16 -4.98 5.40
CA ILE A 60 2.67 -4.18 4.28
C ILE A 60 2.98 -2.78 4.80
N LEU A 61 4.17 -2.29 4.43
CA LEU A 61 4.71 -1.00 4.87
C LEU A 61 4.04 0.17 4.14
N TRP A 62 3.78 -0.02 2.85
CA TRP A 62 3.34 1.04 1.95
C TRP A 62 1.83 1.24 1.96
N ASN A 63 1.40 2.49 1.78
CA ASN A 63 -0.02 2.85 1.69
C ASN A 63 -0.86 2.28 2.86
N ASN A 64 -0.25 2.15 4.04
CA ASN A 64 -0.89 1.54 5.20
C ASN A 64 -1.35 2.63 6.18
N LYS A 65 -2.65 2.67 6.46
CA LYS A 65 -3.29 3.67 7.34
C LYS A 65 -2.74 3.67 8.77
N ASP A 66 -2.17 2.56 9.22
CA ASP A 66 -1.56 2.43 10.55
C ASP A 66 -0.08 2.84 10.54
N ILE A 67 0.53 3.01 9.36
CA ILE A 67 1.92 3.42 9.17
C ILE A 67 1.94 4.75 8.42
N THR A 68 1.82 5.83 9.19
CA THR A 68 1.79 7.20 8.65
C THR A 68 2.90 8.05 9.25
N SER A 69 3.27 9.10 8.52
CA SER A 69 4.11 10.19 9.02
C SER A 69 3.42 11.50 8.67
N ASN A 70 3.26 12.38 9.66
CA ASN A 70 2.45 13.60 9.53
C ASN A 70 1.03 13.34 8.98
N ASN A 71 0.37 12.26 9.44
CA ASN A 71 -0.97 11.82 9.02
C ASN A 71 -1.13 11.51 7.52
N LYS A 72 -0.02 11.26 6.81
CA LYS A 72 -0.04 10.81 5.41
C LYS A 72 0.60 9.44 5.30
N THR A 73 0.12 8.63 4.37
CA THR A 73 0.81 7.41 3.95
C THR A 73 1.90 7.71 2.94
N PHE A 74 2.87 6.82 2.84
CA PHE A 74 3.99 6.95 1.91
C PHE A 74 4.13 5.71 1.05
N PHE A 75 4.57 5.95 -0.18
CA PHE A 75 5.05 4.93 -1.09
C PHE A 75 6.49 5.28 -1.47
N TYR A 76 7.46 4.60 -0.85
CA TYR A 76 8.87 4.78 -1.17
C TYR A 76 9.23 3.86 -2.34
N LYS A 77 9.17 4.41 -3.54
CA LYS A 77 9.41 3.68 -4.79
C LYS A 77 10.75 2.95 -4.79
N ASP A 78 11.83 3.58 -4.35
CA ASP A 78 13.18 2.99 -4.36
C ASP A 78 13.27 1.72 -3.48
N TRP A 79 12.56 1.70 -2.35
CA TRP A 79 12.53 0.53 -1.48
C TRP A 79 11.63 -0.57 -2.07
N PHE A 80 10.52 -0.19 -2.67
CA PHE A 80 9.64 -1.12 -3.38
C PHE A 80 10.34 -1.81 -4.55
N GLU A 81 11.14 -1.07 -5.33
CA GLU A 81 11.95 -1.62 -6.43
C GLU A 81 13.04 -2.58 -5.93
N ARG A 82 13.48 -2.42 -4.67
CA ARG A 82 14.37 -3.37 -3.96
C ARG A 82 13.62 -4.54 -3.30
N SER A 83 12.34 -4.72 -3.61
CA SER A 83 11.47 -5.78 -3.05
C SER A 83 11.26 -5.71 -1.53
N ILE A 84 11.40 -4.52 -0.95
CA ILE A 84 11.04 -4.24 0.44
C ILE A 84 9.58 -3.82 0.45
N LYS A 85 8.71 -4.65 1.01
CA LYS A 85 7.25 -4.48 1.01
C LYS A 85 6.66 -4.57 2.41
N TYR A 86 7.31 -5.30 3.32
CA TYR A 86 6.78 -5.65 4.62
C TYR A 86 7.64 -5.07 5.75
N VAL A 87 7.00 -4.81 6.90
CA VAL A 87 7.66 -4.27 8.10
C VAL A 87 8.79 -5.18 8.59
N ASP A 88 8.61 -6.51 8.53
CA ASP A 88 9.61 -7.48 8.98
C ASP A 88 10.90 -7.46 8.15
N GLN A 89 10.86 -6.91 6.93
CA GLN A 89 12.02 -6.78 6.06
C GLN A 89 12.89 -5.57 6.41
N LEU A 90 12.46 -4.67 7.29
CA LEU A 90 13.24 -3.48 7.67
C LEU A 90 14.45 -3.81 8.53
N TYR A 91 14.42 -4.95 9.20
CA TYR A 91 15.48 -5.41 10.09
C TYR A 91 16.22 -6.59 9.46
N ASP A 92 17.54 -6.45 9.29
CA ASP A 92 18.38 -7.54 8.80
C ASP A 92 18.98 -8.32 9.98
N TYR A 93 18.40 -9.48 10.25
CA TYR A 93 18.83 -10.40 11.32
C TYR A 93 20.28 -10.88 11.17
N ARG A 94 20.87 -10.82 9.97
CA ARG A 94 22.25 -11.27 9.73
C ARG A 94 23.26 -10.28 10.31
N ILE A 95 22.98 -8.99 10.16
CA ILE A 95 23.83 -7.90 10.68
C ILE A 95 23.31 -7.35 12.01
N LYS A 96 22.12 -7.78 12.45
CA LYS A 96 21.42 -7.34 13.66
C LYS A 96 21.15 -5.83 13.67
N ASP A 97 20.84 -5.27 12.50
CA ASP A 97 20.63 -3.84 12.33
C ASP A 97 19.51 -3.56 11.32
N PHE A 98 19.00 -2.33 11.32
CA PHE A 98 18.03 -1.86 10.34
C PHE A 98 18.71 -1.57 9.00
N LEU A 99 17.96 -1.75 7.92
CA LEU A 99 18.43 -1.37 6.60
C LEU A 99 18.54 0.15 6.50
N LEU A 100 19.76 0.64 6.25
CA LEU A 100 20.07 2.04 5.96
C LEU A 100 20.18 2.21 4.44
N PHE A 101 19.44 3.16 3.89
CA PHE A 101 19.43 3.48 2.46
C PHE A 101 19.65 4.97 2.23
#